data_AF-A0A0J7KAX6-F1
#
_entry.id   AF-A0A0J7KAX6-F1
#
_cell.length_a   1.000
_cell.length_b   1.000
_cell.length_c   1.000
_cell.angle_alpha   90.00
_cell.angle_beta   90.00
_cell.angle_gamma   90.00
#
_symmetry.space_group_name_H-M   'P 1'
#
loop_
_entity.id
_entity.type
_entity.pdbx_description
1 polymer ?
#
loop_
_entity_poly.entity_id
_entity_poly.type
_entity_poly.pdbx_seq_one_letter_code
_entity_poly.pdbx_strand_id
1 'polypeptide(L)'
;MSEKLPAHLVLQHSIERALDNFKKVGKNNYTAAKIRSRLSTLKELWGLYQEGHIELTKTTSEEARKTMEYFSKNQFDKTEELYHAALDYMMDCLEEFEPAYDLLFYKHISEPYMGGLNSLSIYFAKSFGSFALEALSKQSFITALLVFENELPFQCN
;
A
#
# COMPACT_ATOMS: atom_id res chain seq x y z
N MET A 1 -10.87 24.98 -20.54
CA MET A 1 -10.93 23.64 -19.93
C MET A 1 -9.55 23.34 -19.37
N SER A 2 -9.44 22.90 -18.12
CA SER A 2 -8.13 22.59 -17.51
C SER A 2 -7.43 21.49 -18.33
N GLU A 3 -6.23 21.76 -18.82
CA GLU A 3 -5.38 20.85 -19.60
C GLU A 3 -5.10 19.53 -18.86
N LYS A 4 -5.30 19.50 -17.54
CA LYS A 4 -5.08 18.35 -16.66
C LYS A 4 -6.24 17.35 -16.63
N LEU A 5 -7.44 17.75 -17.05
CA LEU A 5 -8.62 16.88 -17.00
C LEU A 5 -8.49 15.60 -17.84
N PRO A 6 -7.96 15.63 -19.09
CA PRO A 6 -7.82 14.40 -19.88
C PRO A 6 -6.89 13.37 -19.22
N ALA A 7 -5.76 13.81 -18.66
CA ALA A 7 -4.83 12.93 -17.96
C ALA A 7 -5.48 12.30 -16.72
N HIS A 8 -6.26 13.09 -15.97
CA HIS A 8 -7.02 12.64 -14.81
C HIS A 8 -8.06 11.55 -15.18
N LEU A 9 -8.76 11.71 -16.30
CA LEU A 9 -9.73 10.72 -16.78
C LEU A 9 -9.08 9.41 -17.24
N VAL A 10 -7.82 9.44 -17.72
CA VAL A 10 -7.07 8.21 -18.04
C VAL A 10 -6.73 7.43 -16.77
N LEU A 11 -6.34 8.13 -15.69
CA LEU A 11 -6.12 7.50 -14.38
C LEU A 11 -7.43 6.88 -13.86
N GLN A 12 -8.53 7.63 -13.92
CA GLN A 12 -9.86 7.15 -13.56
C GLN A 12 -10.18 5.83 -14.26
N HIS A 13 -10.08 5.81 -15.60
CA HIS A 13 -10.38 4.64 -16.41
C HIS A 13 -9.51 3.44 -16.07
N SER A 14 -8.25 3.67 -15.72
CA SER A 14 -7.30 2.61 -15.35
C SER A 14 -7.70 1.95 -14.02
N ILE A 15 -8.18 2.75 -13.06
CA ILE A 15 -8.64 2.29 -11.74
C ILE A 15 -9.96 1.52 -11.90
N GLU A 16 -10.94 2.10 -12.59
CA GLU A 16 -12.26 1.48 -12.81
C GLU A 16 -12.15 0.08 -13.47
N ARG A 17 -11.15 -0.11 -14.33
CA ARG A 17 -10.92 -1.38 -15.03
C ARG A 17 -9.96 -2.32 -14.33
N ALA A 18 -9.30 -1.89 -13.25
CA ALA A 18 -8.27 -2.68 -12.59
C ALA A 18 -8.81 -4.05 -12.13
N LEU A 19 -10.01 -4.06 -11.53
CA LEU A 19 -10.65 -5.29 -11.07
C LEU A 19 -11.04 -6.22 -12.22
N ASP A 20 -11.66 -5.69 -13.27
CA ASP A 20 -12.06 -6.48 -14.43
C ASP A 20 -10.85 -7.08 -15.15
N ASN A 21 -9.78 -6.28 -15.31
CA ASN A 21 -8.53 -6.74 -15.89
C ASN A 21 -7.88 -7.82 -15.03
N PHE A 22 -7.94 -7.69 -13.71
CA PHE A 22 -7.44 -8.70 -12.79
C PHE A 22 -8.27 -10.00 -12.87
N LYS A 23 -9.61 -9.92 -12.89
CA LYS A 23 -10.50 -11.08 -13.04
C LYS A 23 -10.28 -11.82 -14.36
N LYS A 24 -9.99 -11.10 -15.46
CA LYS A 24 -9.68 -11.70 -16.77
C LYS A 24 -8.43 -12.57 -16.80
N VAL A 25 -7.44 -12.31 -15.94
CA VAL A 25 -6.25 -13.18 -15.81
C VAL A 25 -6.65 -14.57 -15.30
N GLY A 26 -7.72 -14.65 -14.50
CA GLY A 26 -8.30 -15.90 -13.97
C GLY A 26 -7.53 -16.45 -12.77
N LYS A 27 -8.27 -17.05 -11.82
CA LYS A 27 -7.72 -17.57 -10.56
C LYS A 27 -6.57 -18.58 -10.75
N ASN A 28 -6.63 -19.39 -11.80
CA ASN A 28 -5.59 -20.38 -12.12
C ASN A 28 -4.21 -19.77 -12.39
N ASN A 29 -4.14 -18.48 -12.74
CA ASN A 29 -2.90 -17.78 -13.04
C ASN A 29 -2.42 -16.87 -11.89
N TYR A 30 -3.17 -16.81 -10.80
CA TYR A 30 -2.83 -15.98 -9.65
C TYR A 30 -1.67 -16.60 -8.87
N THR A 31 -0.77 -15.73 -8.43
CA THR A 31 0.28 -16.05 -7.47
C THR A 31 0.36 -14.90 -6.49
N ALA A 32 0.77 -15.15 -5.25
CA ALA A 32 0.88 -14.09 -4.25
C ALA A 32 1.72 -12.90 -4.73
N ALA A 33 2.81 -13.15 -5.46
CA ALA A 33 3.64 -12.10 -6.07
C ALA A 33 2.87 -11.26 -7.10
N LYS A 34 2.08 -11.88 -8.00
CA LYS A 34 1.27 -11.16 -8.98
C LYS A 34 0.18 -10.33 -8.32
N ILE A 35 -0.49 -10.88 -7.30
CA ILE A 35 -1.54 -10.17 -6.57
C ILE A 35 -0.96 -8.94 -5.85
N ARG A 36 0.16 -9.09 -5.13
CA ARG A 36 0.86 -7.96 -4.50
C ARG A 36 1.30 -6.90 -5.51
N SER A 37 1.84 -7.31 -6.65
CA SER A 37 2.21 -6.37 -7.72
C SER A 37 0.99 -5.57 -8.20
N ARG A 38 -0.16 -6.22 -8.42
CA ARG A 38 -1.40 -5.54 -8.82
C ARG A 38 -1.94 -4.61 -7.74
N LEU A 39 -1.86 -5.01 -6.47
CA LEU A 39 -2.21 -4.16 -5.33
C LEU A 39 -1.33 -2.91 -5.25
N SER A 40 -0.01 -3.03 -5.44
CA SER A 40 0.91 -1.89 -5.45
C SER A 40 0.54 -0.90 -6.56
N THR A 41 0.39 -1.40 -7.79
CA THR A 41 0.02 -0.57 -8.93
C THR A 41 -1.34 0.11 -8.72
N LEU A 42 -2.33 -0.59 -8.17
CA LEU A 42 -3.65 -0.01 -7.88
C LEU A 42 -3.56 1.13 -6.85
N LYS A 43 -2.77 0.96 -5.79
CA LYS A 43 -2.53 1.98 -4.76
C LYS A 43 -1.79 3.20 -5.32
N GLU A 44 -0.76 2.97 -6.14
CA GLU A 44 -0.02 4.03 -6.82
C GLU A 44 -0.93 4.86 -7.74
N LEU A 45 -1.75 4.20 -8.57
CA LEU A 45 -2.71 4.87 -9.44
C LEU A 45 -3.73 5.69 -8.64
N TRP A 46 -4.24 5.14 -7.54
CA TRP A 46 -5.16 5.84 -6.66
C TRP A 46 -4.54 7.10 -6.05
N GLY A 47 -3.30 7.02 -5.57
CA GLY A 47 -2.58 8.19 -5.04
C GLY A 47 -2.47 9.33 -6.07
N LEU A 48 -2.03 9.01 -7.29
CA LEU A 48 -1.96 9.99 -8.39
C LEU A 48 -3.33 10.58 -8.75
N TYR A 49 -4.37 9.75 -8.71
CA TYR A 49 -5.74 10.20 -8.97
C TYR A 49 -6.27 11.14 -7.87
N GLN A 50 -5.98 10.87 -6.59
CA GLN A 50 -6.36 11.77 -5.50
C GLN A 50 -5.65 13.13 -5.60
N GLU A 51 -4.36 13.13 -5.91
CA GLU A 51 -3.59 14.37 -6.15
C GLU A 51 -4.19 15.18 -7.30
N GLY A 52 -4.49 14.52 -8.43
CA GLY A 52 -5.15 15.15 -9.58
C GLY A 52 -6.53 15.71 -9.24
N HIS A 53 -7.32 15.01 -8.42
CA HIS A 53 -8.61 15.51 -7.96
C HIS A 53 -8.50 16.78 -7.11
N ILE A 54 -7.52 16.82 -6.20
CA ILE A 54 -7.24 17.99 -5.36
C ILE A 54 -6.81 19.17 -6.24
N GLU A 55 -5.91 18.95 -7.21
CA GLU A 55 -5.45 19.98 -8.15
C GLU A 55 -6.61 20.53 -8.99
N LEU A 56 -7.44 19.65 -9.56
CA LEU A 56 -8.63 20.05 -10.34
C LEU A 56 -9.62 20.86 -9.50
N THR A 57 -9.82 20.47 -8.24
CA THR A 57 -10.73 21.18 -7.33
C THR A 57 -10.20 22.58 -6.97
N LYS A 58 -8.88 22.73 -6.81
CA LYS A 58 -8.25 24.03 -6.52
C LYS A 58 -8.21 24.97 -7.72
N THR A 59 -8.00 24.42 -8.92
CA THR A 59 -7.81 25.21 -10.15
C THR A 59 -9.12 25.55 -10.87
N THR A 60 -10.21 24.84 -10.57
CA THR A 60 -11.50 25.01 -11.23
C THR A 60 -12.48 25.80 -10.35
N SER A 61 -13.03 26.90 -10.87
CA SER A 61 -14.04 27.69 -10.15
C SER A 61 -15.30 26.87 -9.87
N GLU A 62 -16.11 27.29 -8.90
CA GLU A 62 -17.33 26.55 -8.53
C GLU A 62 -18.37 26.51 -9.66
N GLU A 63 -18.47 27.59 -10.43
CA GLU A 63 -19.37 27.71 -11.58
C GLU A 63 -18.94 26.75 -12.69
N ALA A 64 -17.63 26.66 -12.97
CA ALA A 64 -17.09 25.73 -13.94
C ALA A 64 -17.28 24.27 -13.48
N ARG A 65 -17.09 23.97 -12.19
CA ARG A 65 -17.32 22.62 -11.62
C ARG A 65 -18.75 22.12 -11.86
N LYS A 66 -19.77 22.99 -11.76
CA LYS A 66 -21.18 22.63 -12.03
C LYS A 66 -21.43 22.19 -13.48
N THR A 67 -20.64 22.71 -14.43
CA THR A 67 -20.75 22.36 -15.86
C THR A 67 -19.94 21.13 -16.25
N MET A 68 -18.99 20.72 -15.41
CA MET A 68 -18.10 19.60 -15.70
C MET A 68 -18.75 18.28 -15.28
N GLU A 69 -18.83 17.35 -16.24
CA GLU A 69 -19.38 16.01 -16.01
C GLU A 69 -18.68 15.28 -14.85
N TYR A 70 -17.37 15.41 -14.76
CA TYR A 70 -16.56 14.82 -13.70
C TYR A 70 -17.08 15.15 -12.29
N PHE A 71 -17.33 16.44 -12.03
CA PHE A 71 -17.82 16.91 -10.73
C PHE A 71 -19.32 16.70 -10.57
N SER A 72 -20.12 17.03 -11.59
CA SER A 72 -21.58 16.92 -11.53
C SER A 72 -22.09 15.49 -11.38
N LYS A 73 -21.34 14.48 -11.88
CA LYS A 73 -21.69 13.06 -11.75
C LYS A 73 -21.02 12.36 -10.58
N ASN A 74 -20.34 13.09 -9.68
CA ASN A 74 -19.59 12.54 -8.55
C ASN A 74 -18.67 11.38 -8.98
N GLN A 75 -17.89 11.59 -10.05
CA GLN A 75 -17.03 10.54 -10.60
C GLN A 75 -15.92 10.12 -9.63
N PHE A 76 -15.49 11.04 -8.76
CA PHE A 76 -14.52 10.73 -7.70
C PHE A 76 -15.04 9.63 -6.77
N ASP A 77 -16.20 9.85 -6.15
CA ASP A 77 -16.81 8.91 -5.19
C ASP A 77 -17.07 7.54 -5.84
N LYS A 78 -17.58 7.52 -7.08
CA LYS A 78 -17.79 6.26 -7.82
C LYS A 78 -16.49 5.49 -8.07
N THR A 79 -15.41 6.21 -8.38
CA THR A 79 -14.10 5.59 -8.60
C THR A 79 -13.51 5.10 -7.29
N GLU A 80 -13.76 5.81 -6.17
CA GLU A 80 -13.36 5.40 -4.82
C GLU A 80 -14.02 4.07 -4.43
N GLU A 81 -15.33 3.94 -4.64
CA GLU A 81 -16.06 2.69 -4.39
C GLU A 81 -15.47 1.52 -5.20
N LEU A 82 -15.16 1.74 -6.47
CA LEU A 82 -14.55 0.73 -7.35
C LEU A 82 -13.13 0.38 -6.92
N TYR A 83 -12.34 1.37 -6.50
CA TYR A 83 -11.01 1.17 -5.95
C TYR A 83 -11.04 0.28 -4.71
N HIS A 84 -11.90 0.59 -3.74
CA HIS A 84 -12.04 -0.21 -2.52
C HIS A 84 -12.52 -1.63 -2.83
N ALA A 85 -13.56 -1.77 -3.67
CA ALA A 85 -14.04 -3.09 -4.08
C ALA A 85 -12.95 -3.93 -4.79
N ALA A 86 -12.09 -3.28 -5.59
CA ALA A 86 -10.96 -3.93 -6.23
C ALA A 86 -9.89 -4.36 -5.23
N LEU A 87 -9.58 -3.49 -4.26
CA LEU A 87 -8.58 -3.72 -3.24
C LEU A 87 -8.99 -4.87 -2.32
N ASP A 88 -10.23 -4.87 -1.83
CA ASP A 88 -10.79 -5.92 -0.99
C ASP A 88 -10.75 -7.27 -1.71
N TYR A 89 -11.25 -7.33 -2.96
CA TYR A 89 -11.23 -8.56 -3.75
C TYR A 89 -9.81 -9.11 -3.97
N MET A 90 -8.84 -8.24 -4.25
CA MET A 90 -7.45 -8.67 -4.43
C MET A 90 -6.81 -9.11 -3.11
N MET A 91 -7.16 -8.49 -1.98
CA MET A 91 -6.70 -8.90 -0.65
C MET A 91 -7.30 -10.25 -0.23
N ASP A 92 -8.59 -10.48 -0.45
CA ASP A 92 -9.23 -11.78 -0.23
C ASP A 92 -8.56 -12.88 -1.06
N CYS A 93 -8.26 -12.58 -2.32
CA CYS A 93 -7.49 -13.51 -3.16
C CYS A 93 -6.10 -13.74 -2.59
N LEU A 94 -5.41 -12.73 -2.04
CA LEU A 94 -4.08 -12.88 -1.47
C LEU A 94 -4.09 -13.78 -0.22
N GLU A 95 -5.10 -13.63 0.64
CA GLU A 95 -5.28 -14.45 1.84
C GLU A 95 -5.48 -15.94 1.50
N GLU A 96 -6.11 -16.26 0.36
CA GLU A 96 -6.23 -17.65 -0.13
C GLU A 96 -4.87 -18.28 -0.45
N PHE A 97 -3.92 -17.50 -0.96
CA PHE A 97 -2.56 -17.99 -1.29
C PHE A 97 -1.57 -17.88 -0.13
N GLU A 98 -1.79 -16.93 0.77
CA GLU A 98 -1.01 -16.71 1.98
C GLU A 98 -1.93 -16.71 3.20
N PRO A 99 -2.50 -17.87 3.53
CA PRO A 99 -3.21 -18.00 4.78
C PRO A 99 -2.23 -17.63 5.90
N ALA A 100 -2.68 -16.81 6.84
CA ALA A 100 -1.89 -16.20 7.90
C ALA A 100 -1.32 -17.20 8.94
N TYR A 101 -0.81 -18.35 8.49
CA TYR A 101 -0.18 -19.38 9.30
C TYR A 101 1.10 -18.91 9.99
N ASP A 102 1.69 -17.79 9.59
CA ASP A 102 2.91 -17.26 10.21
C ASP A 102 2.68 -16.55 11.55
N LEU A 103 1.45 -16.12 11.88
CA LEU A 103 1.17 -15.49 13.18
C LEU A 103 1.00 -16.51 14.31
N LEU A 104 0.66 -17.76 14.00
CA LEU A 104 0.55 -18.83 15.00
C LEU A 104 1.86 -19.60 15.20
N PHE A 105 2.71 -19.70 14.18
CA PHE A 105 4.08 -20.21 14.36
C PHE A 105 4.94 -19.26 15.20
N TYR A 106 4.87 -17.95 14.97
CA TYR A 106 5.58 -17.00 15.83
C TYR A 106 5.06 -16.96 17.26
N LYS A 107 3.74 -17.08 17.45
CA LYS A 107 3.15 -17.12 18.79
C LYS A 107 3.53 -18.37 19.58
N HIS A 108 3.71 -19.51 18.91
CA HIS A 108 4.09 -20.76 19.56
C HIS A 108 5.60 -20.91 19.80
N ILE A 109 6.45 -20.30 18.95
CA ILE A 109 7.91 -20.30 19.16
C ILE A 109 8.34 -19.19 20.16
N SER A 110 7.54 -18.13 20.35
CA SER A 110 7.87 -17.05 21.29
C SER A 110 7.53 -17.33 22.76
N GLU A 111 6.92 -18.46 23.11
CA GLU A 111 6.32 -18.64 24.44
C GLU A 111 7.13 -19.43 25.49
N PRO A 112 8.39 -19.90 25.27
CA PRO A 112 9.32 -19.89 26.43
C PRO A 112 10.83 -19.78 26.16
N TYR A 113 11.33 -19.34 24.99
CA TYR A 113 12.79 -19.28 24.77
C TYR A 113 13.30 -18.09 23.96
N MET A 114 13.08 -16.85 24.42
CA MET A 114 13.96 -15.73 24.07
C MET A 114 14.00 -14.72 25.21
N GLY A 115 14.84 -14.98 26.22
CA GLY A 115 15.36 -13.90 27.04
C GLY A 115 16.24 -13.01 26.16
N GLY A 116 15.79 -11.80 25.85
CA GLY A 116 16.68 -10.71 25.44
C GLY A 116 16.66 -10.26 23.98
N LEU A 117 15.52 -10.19 23.31
CA LEU A 117 15.39 -9.30 22.14
C LEU A 117 14.43 -8.16 22.46
N ASN A 118 14.96 -6.95 22.39
CA ASN A 118 14.28 -5.68 22.62
C ASN A 118 13.24 -5.42 21.52
N SER A 119 12.05 -4.97 21.95
CA SER A 119 10.84 -4.64 21.16
C SER A 119 11.12 -4.01 19.77
N LEU A 120 12.14 -3.16 19.66
CA LEU A 120 12.56 -2.50 18.43
C LEU A 120 12.96 -3.44 17.28
N SER A 121 13.57 -4.60 17.55
CA SER A 121 13.99 -5.53 16.48
C SER A 121 12.80 -6.18 15.78
N ILE A 122 11.72 -6.41 16.53
CA ILE A 122 10.48 -7.01 16.03
C ILE A 122 9.74 -6.01 15.13
N TYR A 123 9.72 -4.73 15.49
CA TYR A 123 9.14 -3.68 14.64
C TYR A 123 9.96 -3.43 13.37
N PHE A 124 11.29 -3.52 13.45
CA PHE A 124 12.16 -3.37 12.29
C PHE A 124 11.94 -4.48 11.25
N ALA A 125 11.77 -5.72 11.70
CA ALA A 125 11.45 -6.87 10.82
C ALA A 125 10.06 -6.73 10.16
N LYS A 126 9.07 -6.16 10.87
CA LYS A 126 7.73 -5.90 10.32
C LYS A 126 7.70 -4.83 9.23
N SER A 127 8.61 -3.85 9.28
CA SER A 127 8.59 -2.71 8.36
C SER A 127 9.33 -2.94 7.03
N PHE A 128 10.22 -3.95 6.93
CA PHE A 128 11.06 -4.15 5.74
C PHE A 128 10.77 -5.43 4.94
N GLY A 129 9.88 -6.30 5.43
CA GLY A 129 9.51 -7.54 4.74
C GLY A 129 10.67 -8.54 4.59
N SER A 130 10.37 -9.73 4.09
CA SER A 130 11.31 -10.88 3.94
C SER A 130 12.59 -10.59 3.16
N PHE A 131 12.71 -9.45 2.50
CA PHE A 131 13.89 -9.04 1.72
C PHE A 131 15.11 -8.71 2.61
N ALA A 132 14.89 -8.34 3.87
CA ALA A 132 15.98 -7.98 4.78
C ALA A 132 16.68 -9.20 5.41
N LEU A 133 16.01 -10.36 5.51
CA LEU A 133 16.57 -11.56 6.16
C LEU A 133 17.79 -12.12 5.40
N GLU A 134 17.84 -11.94 4.08
CA GLU A 134 18.98 -12.40 3.26
C GLU A 134 20.17 -11.43 3.33
N ALA A 135 19.92 -10.14 3.59
CA ALA A 135 20.96 -9.14 3.86
C ALA A 135 21.52 -9.22 5.30
N LEU A 136 20.79 -9.83 6.22
CA LEU A 136 21.14 -9.99 7.64
C LEU A 136 22.10 -11.16 7.93
N SER A 137 22.73 -11.75 6.92
CA SER A 137 23.69 -12.86 7.08
C SER A 137 25.13 -12.44 7.38
N LYS A 138 25.52 -11.16 7.34
CA LYS A 138 26.94 -10.79 7.52
C LYS A 138 27.16 -9.57 8.41
N GLN A 139 27.62 -9.82 9.63
CA GLN A 139 28.49 -9.00 10.52
C GLN A 139 28.18 -7.50 10.81
N SER A 140 27.24 -6.83 10.11
CA SER A 140 27.11 -5.36 10.16
C SER A 140 26.11 -4.83 11.20
N PHE A 141 25.36 -5.69 11.90
CA PHE A 141 24.30 -5.24 12.80
C PHE A 141 24.81 -4.70 14.15
N ILE A 142 25.92 -5.23 14.66
CA ILE A 142 26.50 -4.77 15.95
C ILE A 142 27.07 -3.34 15.81
N THR A 143 27.64 -3.00 14.66
CA THR A 143 28.19 -1.65 14.42
C THR A 143 27.09 -0.60 14.24
N ALA A 144 25.96 -0.95 13.62
CA ALA A 144 24.84 -0.02 13.46
C ALA A 144 24.11 0.28 14.77
N LEU A 145 23.99 -0.71 15.67
CA LEU A 145 23.37 -0.51 16.98
C LEU A 145 24.20 0.40 17.90
N LEU A 146 25.54 0.25 17.90
CA LEU A 146 26.44 1.06 18.74
C LEU A 146 26.51 2.54 18.31
N VAL A 147 26.27 2.84 17.04
CA VAL A 147 26.23 4.23 16.54
C VAL A 147 24.93 4.92 16.95
N PHE A 148 23.82 4.20 17.06
CA PHE A 148 22.52 4.79 17.35
C PHE A 148 22.28 5.09 18.84
N GLU A 149 22.90 4.33 19.75
CA GLU A 149 22.78 4.56 21.21
C GLU A 149 23.56 5.79 21.73
N ASN A 150 24.49 6.36 20.95
CA ASN A 150 25.35 7.47 21.40
C ASN A 150 24.83 8.89 21.05
N GLU A 151 23.68 9.03 20.37
CA GLU A 151 23.23 10.32 19.81
C GLU A 151 21.94 10.90 20.45
N LEU A 152 21.51 10.42 21.62
CA LEU A 152 20.37 11.03 22.34
C LEU A 152 20.76 11.56 23.73
N PRO A 153 20.96 12.88 23.90
CA PRO A 153 21.11 13.48 25.22
C PRO A 153 19.74 13.58 25.88
N PHE A 154 19.47 12.68 26.83
CA PHE A 154 18.40 12.83 27.81
C PHE A 154 18.76 13.98 28.77
N GLN A 155 18.05 15.11 28.69
CA GLN A 155 17.91 16.02 29.84
C GLN A 155 16.47 15.95 30.35
N CYS A 156 16.31 15.35 31.53
CA CYS A 156 15.07 15.36 32.30
C CYS A 156 14.87 16.75 32.94
N ASN A 157 13.64 17.27 32.84
CA ASN A 157 13.02 18.14 33.84
C ASN A 157 11.80 17.40 34.40
#